data_AF-A0A9P6CHF9-F1
#
_entry.id   AF-A0A9P6CHF9-F1
#
_cell.length_a   1.000
_cell.length_b   1.000
_cell.length_c   1.000
_cell.angle_alpha   90.00
_cell.angle_beta   90.00
_cell.angle_gamma   90.00
#
_symmetry.space_group_name_H-M   'P 1'
#
loop_
_entity.id
_entity.type
_entity.pdbx_description
1 polymer ?
#
loop_
_entity_poly.entity_id
_entity_poly.type
_entity_poly.pdbx_seq_one_letter_code
_entity_poly.pdbx_strand_id
1 'polypeptide(L)'
;MQPSDPHGIRSGIPVPATVKKPTPNMRMSLAGPAIRAPYLTPSVPTNPRQSMMRSQNVNPLLQSTTKPNYGRTPLNNSTRRGSVWGGGATLAPPSSSQTLKDTRPLRDRQYQTKMRQEIFSYLQSSGFEISMASLANIQGKDYRAIFDFLLLTLDPSHPLNENGRFEDEFVPALKALRYPFAHQIDNKWLAAPASMHSWPSLLGVLHWLVELCKLRGHYMSSGHPTLQIPSDIPEEFDDPCDHRALAFDYCEQAYTVWLDLIDDFVEPNQYLEDRYARKNERVQIDLEEQTNHLAQAKVELAKLKSSAAPLAKLQNENGLLTADSEKFQKILQQYEGRKKKLIDTIAYEKAELATGGVRLEQLKQEQDKLTEIVKTQNLSPEEVIRMNTDHEMLSRNLEDLKQKLSETHKSIMTLEVSVTHRAEAAEEALDAYTNLLSSLELFPPLPPPFEDIDLTLELNTAAANPQHLLSGADIRKIIKPTLSAVAESKRSERASLESERIKVDNELDQLTLECENVEEEINELEKKVAALNEQADDLRDAAQQEALVANGEAARLERDLAHARTAALANGMGVKSRLQALQFDYREQIEKVSRLKEETVRAIIKNSHEIAIFKDEVSRHLRELRDFAEGG
;
A
#
# COMPACT_ATOMS: atom_id res chain seq x y z
N MET A 1 -44.31 8.15 78.04
CA MET A 1 -44.44 6.67 78.16
C MET A 1 -45.23 6.16 76.94
N GLN A 2 -45.31 4.85 76.73
CA GLN A 2 -46.08 4.16 75.66
C GLN A 2 -47.62 4.39 75.78
N PRO A 3 -48.51 3.89 74.87
CA PRO A 3 -48.32 2.99 73.70
C PRO A 3 -49.07 3.40 72.39
N SER A 4 -48.98 2.61 71.31
CA SER A 4 -50.10 1.84 70.68
C SER A 4 -49.77 1.27 69.27
N ASP A 5 -50.54 0.24 68.87
CA ASP A 5 -50.44 -0.61 67.65
C ASP A 5 -51.89 -0.91 67.17
N PRO A 6 -52.18 -1.37 65.92
CA PRO A 6 -52.65 -2.78 65.79
C PRO A 6 -52.55 -3.53 64.41
N HIS A 7 -52.08 -4.79 64.48
CA HIS A 7 -52.67 -6.04 63.88
C HIS A 7 -52.68 -6.36 62.35
N GLY A 8 -52.48 -7.66 61.99
CA GLY A 8 -52.47 -8.13 60.57
C GLY A 8 -52.48 -9.65 60.19
N ILE A 9 -52.59 -10.62 61.11
CA ILE A 9 -53.06 -12.04 60.88
C ILE A 9 -52.31 -13.03 59.92
N ARG A 10 -51.54 -13.97 60.52
CA ARG A 10 -51.42 -15.46 60.32
C ARG A 10 -51.14 -16.21 58.97
N SER A 11 -50.16 -17.13 59.07
CA SER A 11 -50.13 -18.59 58.67
C SER A 11 -49.67 -19.07 57.26
N GLY A 12 -49.00 -20.25 57.18
CA GLY A 12 -48.98 -21.08 55.93
C GLY A 12 -47.69 -21.78 55.42
N ILE A 13 -47.05 -22.64 56.21
CA ILE A 13 -46.15 -23.80 55.87
C ILE A 13 -46.36 -24.44 54.45
N PRO A 14 -45.35 -24.99 53.70
CA PRO A 14 -43.88 -24.80 53.68
C PRO A 14 -43.25 -24.80 52.23
N VAL A 15 -41.92 -24.96 52.12
CA VAL A 15 -41.22 -25.51 50.93
C VAL A 15 -40.73 -26.95 51.16
N PRO A 16 -40.68 -27.80 50.13
CA PRO A 16 -39.68 -28.88 50.03
C PRO A 16 -38.97 -28.92 48.66
N ALA A 17 -37.99 -29.83 48.51
CA ALA A 17 -37.01 -29.79 47.43
C ALA A 17 -36.90 -31.11 46.60
N THR A 18 -36.58 -30.93 45.30
CA THR A 18 -35.71 -31.75 44.42
C THR A 18 -36.00 -33.24 44.06
N VAL A 19 -35.49 -33.64 42.87
CA VAL A 19 -35.03 -34.99 42.43
C VAL A 19 -35.96 -35.93 41.57
N LYS A 20 -35.53 -36.15 40.30
CA LYS A 20 -35.69 -37.33 39.36
C LYS A 20 -37.03 -37.70 38.65
N LYS A 21 -37.04 -37.47 37.31
CA LYS A 21 -37.13 -38.42 36.13
C LYS A 21 -37.85 -39.80 36.27
N PRO A 22 -38.54 -40.34 35.22
CA PRO A 22 -37.97 -40.50 33.86
C PRO A 22 -38.89 -40.29 32.61
N THR A 23 -38.29 -40.57 31.44
CA THR A 23 -38.67 -40.48 29.99
C THR A 23 -39.45 -41.72 29.47
N PRO A 24 -39.88 -41.90 28.17
CA PRO A 24 -39.47 -41.28 26.88
C PRO A 24 -40.66 -40.85 25.94
N ASN A 25 -40.57 -40.47 24.65
CA ASN A 25 -39.61 -40.49 23.50
C ASN A 25 -39.66 -39.12 22.75
N MET A 26 -38.91 -38.75 21.67
CA MET A 26 -37.98 -39.42 20.74
C MET A 26 -37.01 -38.39 20.07
N ARG A 27 -35.72 -38.72 19.84
CA ARG A 27 -34.73 -38.16 18.85
C ARG A 27 -34.56 -36.61 18.65
N MET A 28 -33.41 -36.03 18.25
CA MET A 28 -31.96 -36.36 18.34
C MET A 28 -31.11 -35.13 17.94
N SER A 29 -29.97 -34.88 18.61
CA SER A 29 -28.61 -34.48 18.11
C SER A 29 -28.42 -33.50 16.91
N LEU A 30 -27.45 -32.56 16.85
CA LEU A 30 -26.37 -32.12 17.78
C LEU A 30 -25.73 -30.77 17.29
N ALA A 31 -25.00 -30.08 18.19
CA ALA A 31 -23.98 -29.03 17.94
C ALA A 31 -24.39 -27.60 17.47
N GLY A 32 -23.50 -26.64 17.76
CA GLY A 32 -23.48 -25.23 17.31
C GLY A 32 -22.00 -24.81 17.08
N PRO A 33 -21.53 -23.55 17.29
CA PRO A 33 -22.25 -22.37 17.80
C PRO A 33 -21.94 -21.00 17.10
N ALA A 34 -22.77 -19.97 17.38
CA ALA A 34 -22.42 -18.53 17.50
C ALA A 34 -21.92 -17.71 16.25
N ILE A 35 -22.14 -16.38 16.07
CA ILE A 35 -22.96 -15.33 16.75
C ILE A 35 -23.06 -14.06 15.84
N ARG A 36 -24.12 -13.23 16.00
CA ARG A 36 -24.35 -11.84 15.43
C ARG A 36 -24.52 -11.71 13.89
N ALA A 37 -25.10 -10.65 13.29
CA ALA A 37 -26.06 -9.55 13.58
C ALA A 37 -25.80 -8.39 12.56
N PRO A 38 -26.73 -7.45 12.26
CA PRO A 38 -26.82 -6.88 10.88
C PRO A 38 -26.87 -5.32 10.69
N TYR A 39 -26.93 -4.92 9.40
CA TYR A 39 -27.50 -3.69 8.77
C TYR A 39 -26.89 -2.24 8.89
N LEU A 40 -26.45 -1.73 7.72
CA LEU A 40 -26.71 -0.43 7.01
C LEU A 40 -26.61 1.00 7.64
N THR A 41 -25.72 1.84 7.05
CA THR A 41 -25.87 3.29 6.68
C THR A 41 -25.94 4.37 7.80
N PRO A 42 -25.92 5.73 7.55
CA PRO A 42 -25.82 6.51 6.28
C PRO A 42 -24.87 7.75 6.22
N SER A 43 -24.59 8.25 4.99
CA SER A 43 -24.19 9.65 4.60
C SER A 43 -22.89 10.23 5.25
N VAL A 44 -22.41 11.50 5.16
CA VAL A 44 -22.80 12.89 4.72
C VAL A 44 -21.47 13.67 4.38
N PRO A 45 -21.34 14.81 3.63
CA PRO A 45 -22.05 15.45 2.49
C PRO A 45 -21.12 15.73 1.26
N THR A 46 -21.57 16.51 0.23
CA THR A 46 -20.73 17.48 -0.55
C THR A 46 -21.60 18.35 -1.50
N ASN A 47 -21.19 19.61 -1.79
CA ASN A 47 -21.76 20.49 -2.85
C ASN A 47 -20.93 21.81 -2.94
N PRO A 48 -20.96 22.61 -4.04
CA PRO A 48 -21.09 22.28 -5.47
C PRO A 48 -20.04 22.99 -6.40
N ARG A 49 -20.09 22.69 -7.73
CA ARG A 49 -19.47 23.41 -8.88
C ARG A 49 -17.94 23.22 -9.07
N GLN A 50 -17.36 23.26 -10.29
CA GLN A 50 -17.88 23.68 -11.62
C GLN A 50 -17.19 22.96 -12.81
N SER A 51 -17.87 22.87 -13.99
CA SER A 51 -17.39 22.56 -15.38
C SER A 51 -16.48 21.33 -15.61
N MET A 52 -16.80 20.28 -16.37
CA MET A 52 -17.38 20.06 -17.73
C MET A 52 -16.41 20.06 -18.94
N MET A 53 -16.58 18.99 -19.76
CA MET A 53 -16.04 18.62 -21.09
C MET A 53 -14.78 17.72 -21.08
N ARG A 54 -14.82 16.46 -21.60
CA ARG A 54 -15.03 15.95 -22.99
C ARG A 54 -13.88 16.29 -23.95
N SER A 55 -13.37 15.37 -24.79
CA SER A 55 -13.71 13.93 -24.99
C SER A 55 -12.67 13.13 -25.80
N GLN A 56 -12.52 11.85 -25.47
CA GLN A 56 -12.29 10.67 -26.33
C GLN A 56 -11.22 10.63 -27.47
N ASN A 57 -10.41 9.56 -27.38
CA ASN A 57 -10.13 8.53 -28.41
C ASN A 57 -8.90 8.57 -29.36
N VAL A 58 -8.08 7.51 -29.18
CA VAL A 58 -7.49 6.60 -30.21
C VAL A 58 -6.33 7.12 -31.11
N ASN A 59 -5.10 6.79 -30.67
CA ASN A 59 -4.07 5.92 -31.33
C ASN A 59 -4.00 5.78 -32.88
N PRO A 60 -2.81 5.45 -33.45
CA PRO A 60 -1.44 5.91 -33.14
C PRO A 60 -0.55 6.11 -34.42
N LEU A 61 0.79 6.22 -34.25
CA LEU A 61 1.86 6.30 -35.27
C LEU A 61 1.93 7.56 -36.17
N LEU A 62 3.08 8.24 -36.16
CA LEU A 62 4.03 8.19 -37.30
C LEU A 62 5.44 8.75 -36.99
N GLN A 63 6.36 8.38 -37.87
CA GLN A 63 7.80 8.67 -37.99
C GLN A 63 8.17 10.17 -37.81
N SER A 64 9.22 10.56 -37.06
CA SER A 64 10.68 10.40 -37.29
C SER A 64 11.32 11.66 -37.91
N THR A 65 12.26 12.28 -37.20
CA THR A 65 12.99 13.50 -37.62
C THR A 65 14.48 13.23 -37.88
N THR A 66 15.10 14.04 -38.73
CA THR A 66 16.45 13.81 -39.26
C THR A 66 17.58 14.52 -38.49
N LYS A 67 18.77 13.89 -38.54
CA LYS A 67 20.19 14.33 -38.35
C LYS A 67 20.48 15.87 -38.42
N PRO A 68 21.61 16.41 -37.86
CA PRO A 68 22.92 15.73 -37.64
C PRO A 68 23.75 16.10 -36.35
N ASN A 69 24.95 15.50 -36.25
CA ASN A 69 26.16 15.76 -35.41
C ASN A 69 26.21 17.04 -34.54
N TYR A 70 26.72 17.01 -33.30
CA TYR A 70 28.15 16.83 -32.94
C TYR A 70 28.35 16.63 -31.41
N GLY A 71 29.54 16.21 -30.96
CA GLY A 71 30.08 16.65 -29.65
C GLY A 71 30.23 15.64 -28.49
N ARG A 72 31.35 14.90 -28.47
CA ARG A 72 32.17 14.46 -27.31
C ARG A 72 31.53 14.13 -25.93
N THR A 73 31.71 12.86 -25.56
CA THR A 73 31.81 12.25 -24.20
C THR A 73 32.94 12.85 -23.33
N PRO A 74 33.09 12.52 -22.00
CA PRO A 74 32.61 11.31 -21.30
C PRO A 74 32.05 11.43 -19.87
N LEU A 75 31.42 10.34 -19.41
CA LEU A 75 31.38 9.92 -18.00
C LEU A 75 31.33 8.37 -17.89
N ASN A 76 31.57 7.83 -16.68
CA ASN A 76 31.61 6.41 -16.31
C ASN A 76 30.41 5.58 -16.84
N ASN A 77 30.50 4.25 -17.06
CA ASN A 77 30.74 3.24 -16.01
C ASN A 77 30.92 1.80 -16.58
N SER A 78 31.17 0.84 -15.68
CA SER A 78 30.93 -0.60 -15.77
C SER A 78 31.93 -1.48 -16.52
N THR A 79 33.02 -1.78 -15.82
CA THR A 79 33.78 -3.01 -15.99
C THR A 79 32.86 -4.24 -15.85
N ARG A 80 32.62 -4.98 -16.94
CA ARG A 80 32.18 -6.39 -16.87
C ARG A 80 33.31 -7.29 -17.36
N ARG A 81 34.02 -7.92 -16.41
CA ARG A 81 35.14 -8.82 -16.65
C ARG A 81 34.62 -10.25 -16.81
N GLY A 82 34.46 -10.71 -18.06
CA GLY A 82 34.05 -12.09 -18.34
C GLY A 82 35.22 -13.07 -18.20
N SER A 83 35.02 -14.15 -17.44
CA SER A 83 35.89 -15.33 -17.45
C SER A 83 35.61 -16.17 -18.71
N VAL A 84 36.66 -16.75 -19.32
CA VAL A 84 36.52 -17.56 -20.55
C VAL A 84 37.35 -18.84 -20.46
N TRP A 85 36.69 -19.91 -20.06
CA TRP A 85 37.00 -21.32 -20.34
C TRP A 85 35.65 -22.07 -20.27
N GLY A 86 35.22 -22.87 -21.26
CA GLY A 86 35.70 -23.03 -22.62
C GLY A 86 34.63 -23.74 -23.46
N GLY A 87 34.64 -23.56 -24.78
CA GLY A 87 33.64 -24.17 -25.67
C GLY A 87 33.98 -23.94 -27.13
N GLY A 88 33.98 -24.99 -27.94
CA GLY A 88 34.46 -24.94 -29.31
C GLY A 88 33.46 -24.30 -30.29
N ALA A 89 33.87 -23.21 -30.94
CA ALA A 89 33.25 -22.71 -32.17
C ALA A 89 34.36 -22.29 -33.14
N THR A 90 34.24 -22.70 -34.41
CA THR A 90 35.26 -22.48 -35.43
C THR A 90 35.25 -21.04 -35.96
N LEU A 91 36.20 -20.23 -35.50
CA LEU A 91 36.48 -18.91 -36.06
C LEU A 91 37.82 -18.91 -36.82
N ALA A 92 37.84 -18.28 -37.99
CA ALA A 92 39.02 -18.18 -38.83
C ALA A 92 40.12 -17.32 -38.17
N PRO A 93 41.42 -17.61 -38.41
CA PRO A 93 42.51 -16.88 -37.78
C PRO A 93 42.59 -15.42 -38.28
N PRO A 94 42.71 -14.41 -37.39
CA PRO A 94 42.90 -13.03 -37.78
C PRO A 94 44.31 -12.81 -38.35
N SER A 95 44.41 -12.77 -39.68
CA SER A 95 45.66 -12.73 -40.44
C SER A 95 46.34 -11.35 -40.51
N SER A 96 46.67 -10.76 -39.35
CA SER A 96 47.58 -9.61 -39.29
C SER A 96 48.28 -9.45 -37.95
N SER A 97 49.35 -10.22 -37.73
CA SER A 97 50.29 -9.95 -36.63
C SER A 97 51.13 -8.71 -36.97
N GLN A 98 50.61 -7.51 -36.70
CA GLN A 98 51.45 -6.31 -36.65
C GLN A 98 52.46 -6.49 -35.51
N THR A 99 53.73 -6.68 -35.85
CA THR A 99 54.82 -6.85 -34.88
C THR A 99 54.94 -5.57 -34.06
N LEU A 100 54.60 -5.66 -32.76
CA LEU A 100 54.69 -4.56 -31.80
C LEU A 100 56.12 -4.02 -31.75
N LYS A 101 56.37 -2.92 -32.47
CA LYS A 101 57.65 -2.21 -32.46
C LYS A 101 57.92 -1.65 -31.07
N ASP A 102 59.15 -1.77 -30.60
CA ASP A 102 59.55 -1.15 -29.33
C ASP A 102 59.38 0.37 -29.40
N THR A 103 58.64 0.92 -28.44
CA THR A 103 58.34 2.35 -28.30
C THR A 103 59.40 3.09 -27.48
N ARG A 104 60.27 2.36 -26.78
CA ARG A 104 61.31 2.93 -25.92
C ARG A 104 62.46 3.48 -26.78
N PRO A 105 63.03 4.65 -26.44
CA PRO A 105 64.14 5.24 -27.18
C PRO A 105 65.47 4.54 -26.84
N LEU A 106 65.58 3.22 -27.07
CA LEU A 106 66.71 2.39 -26.67
C LEU A 106 68.06 2.87 -27.22
N ARG A 107 68.07 3.57 -28.37
CA ARG A 107 69.29 4.14 -28.97
C ARG A 107 69.64 5.55 -28.46
N ASP A 108 68.81 6.17 -27.63
CA ASP A 108 69.15 7.46 -27.02
C ASP A 108 70.16 7.30 -25.87
N ARG A 109 71.16 8.18 -25.84
CA ARG A 109 72.29 8.11 -24.90
C ARG A 109 71.93 8.60 -23.49
N GLN A 110 70.95 9.48 -23.35
CA GLN A 110 70.46 9.89 -22.02
C GLN A 110 69.61 8.77 -21.43
N TYR A 111 68.70 8.19 -22.20
CA TYR A 111 67.87 7.05 -21.80
C TYR A 111 68.70 5.81 -21.44
N GLN A 112 69.72 5.44 -22.23
CA GLN A 112 70.67 4.39 -21.86
C GLN A 112 71.47 4.69 -20.58
N THR A 113 71.68 5.96 -20.25
CA THR A 113 72.38 6.34 -19.01
C THR A 113 71.45 6.22 -17.81
N LYS A 114 70.20 6.68 -17.95
CA LYS A 114 69.12 6.47 -16.97
C LYS A 114 68.88 4.98 -16.70
N MET A 115 68.69 4.15 -17.73
CA MET A 115 68.47 2.70 -17.58
C MET A 115 69.60 2.03 -16.79
N ARG A 116 70.87 2.34 -17.09
CA ARG A 116 72.02 1.78 -16.35
C ARG A 116 72.05 2.22 -14.88
N GLN A 117 71.70 3.48 -14.59
CA GLN A 117 71.59 3.97 -13.20
C GLN A 117 70.46 3.27 -12.45
N GLU A 118 69.28 3.12 -13.05
CA GLU A 118 68.12 2.46 -12.43
C GLU A 118 68.32 0.96 -12.20
N ILE A 119 69.08 0.28 -13.09
CA ILE A 119 69.53 -1.10 -12.87
C ILE A 119 70.56 -1.16 -11.74
N PHE A 120 71.61 -0.33 -11.80
CA PHE A 120 72.68 -0.31 -10.81
C PHE A 120 72.13 -0.08 -9.39
N SER A 121 71.32 0.95 -9.20
CA SER A 121 70.71 1.26 -7.89
C SER A 121 69.78 0.16 -7.40
N TYR A 122 69.05 -0.51 -8.29
CA TYR A 122 68.21 -1.65 -7.90
C TYR A 122 69.06 -2.83 -7.43
N LEU A 123 70.01 -3.30 -8.26
CA LEU A 123 70.90 -4.41 -7.94
C LEU A 123 71.66 -4.17 -6.62
N GLN A 124 72.21 -2.96 -6.43
CA GLN A 124 72.86 -2.59 -5.19
C GLN A 124 71.91 -2.61 -3.98
N SER A 125 70.66 -2.13 -4.13
CA SER A 125 69.66 -2.19 -3.06
C SER A 125 69.18 -3.60 -2.72
N SER A 126 69.27 -4.53 -3.68
CA SER A 126 68.92 -5.94 -3.52
C SER A 126 70.12 -6.84 -3.17
N GLY A 127 71.28 -6.26 -2.82
CA GLY A 127 72.45 -7.01 -2.36
C GLY A 127 73.31 -7.67 -3.46
N PHE A 128 73.07 -7.35 -4.74
CA PHE A 128 73.86 -7.88 -5.86
C PHE A 128 75.10 -7.01 -6.09
N GLU A 129 76.29 -7.56 -5.86
CA GLU A 129 77.56 -6.85 -6.03
C GLU A 129 77.93 -6.64 -7.51
N ILE A 130 77.88 -5.39 -7.97
CA ILE A 130 78.33 -5.00 -9.31
C ILE A 130 78.90 -3.57 -9.33
N SER A 131 79.82 -3.29 -10.25
CA SER A 131 80.31 -1.93 -10.49
C SER A 131 79.59 -1.25 -11.66
N MET A 132 79.42 0.07 -11.60
CA MET A 132 78.87 0.85 -12.72
C MET A 132 79.77 0.81 -13.98
N ALA A 133 81.06 0.47 -13.83
CA ALA A 133 81.96 0.22 -14.95
C ALA A 133 81.67 -1.13 -15.63
N SER A 134 81.37 -2.17 -14.85
CA SER A 134 80.93 -3.49 -15.36
C SER A 134 79.64 -3.34 -16.19
N LEU A 135 78.67 -2.55 -15.70
CA LEU A 135 77.45 -2.19 -16.44
C LEU A 135 77.66 -1.27 -17.66
N ALA A 136 78.87 -0.74 -17.87
CA ALA A 136 79.22 0.03 -19.07
C ALA A 136 79.94 -0.81 -20.14
N ASN A 137 80.56 -1.93 -19.76
CA ASN A 137 81.27 -2.86 -20.64
C ASN A 137 81.09 -4.31 -20.16
N ILE A 138 79.83 -4.77 -20.21
CA ILE A 138 79.41 -6.02 -19.56
C ILE A 138 79.89 -7.27 -20.32
N GLN A 139 80.35 -8.29 -19.59
CA GLN A 139 80.71 -9.59 -20.17
C GLN A 139 79.49 -10.54 -20.20
N GLY A 140 79.53 -11.58 -21.05
CA GLY A 140 78.45 -12.58 -21.13
C GLY A 140 78.13 -13.25 -19.78
N LYS A 141 79.17 -13.55 -18.98
CA LYS A 141 79.01 -14.12 -17.63
C LYS A 141 78.27 -13.16 -16.69
N ASP A 142 78.67 -11.89 -16.66
CA ASP A 142 78.07 -10.87 -15.80
C ASP A 142 76.62 -10.59 -16.22
N TYR A 143 76.36 -10.55 -17.53
CA TYR A 143 75.02 -10.38 -18.07
C TYR A 143 74.10 -11.55 -17.68
N ARG A 144 74.58 -12.81 -17.78
CA ARG A 144 73.85 -13.99 -17.27
C ARG A 144 73.60 -13.85 -15.77
N ALA A 145 74.61 -13.52 -14.97
CA ALA A 145 74.46 -13.43 -13.52
C ALA A 145 73.41 -12.39 -13.08
N ILE A 146 73.35 -11.23 -13.74
CA ILE A 146 72.28 -10.23 -13.50
C ILE A 146 70.91 -10.77 -13.95
N PHE A 147 70.84 -11.40 -15.12
CA PHE A 147 69.59 -11.93 -15.66
C PHE A 147 69.00 -13.03 -14.77
N ASP A 148 69.82 -14.03 -14.40
CA ASP A 148 69.44 -15.15 -13.54
C ASP A 148 69.02 -14.66 -12.15
N PHE A 149 69.72 -13.65 -11.58
CA PHE A 149 69.32 -12.99 -10.32
C PHE A 149 67.95 -12.30 -10.43
N LEU A 150 67.70 -11.56 -11.51
CA LEU A 150 66.41 -10.90 -11.73
C LEU A 150 65.28 -11.89 -12.02
N LEU A 151 65.55 -13.02 -12.69
CA LEU A 151 64.58 -14.11 -12.84
C LEU A 151 64.19 -14.69 -11.48
N LEU A 152 65.15 -15.09 -10.63
CA LEU A 152 64.87 -15.64 -9.31
C LEU A 152 64.18 -14.65 -8.36
N THR A 153 64.40 -13.34 -8.56
CA THR A 153 63.70 -12.27 -7.83
C THR A 153 62.20 -12.17 -8.21
N LEU A 154 61.84 -12.60 -9.43
CA LEU A 154 60.45 -12.66 -9.91
C LEU A 154 59.78 -14.00 -9.59
N ASP A 155 60.51 -15.09 -9.83
CA ASP A 155 60.10 -16.49 -9.73
C ASP A 155 61.20 -17.28 -9.00
N PRO A 156 61.12 -17.40 -7.66
CA PRO A 156 62.09 -18.18 -6.88
C PRO A 156 62.12 -19.67 -7.21
N SER A 157 61.13 -20.16 -7.98
CA SER A 157 61.04 -21.55 -8.45
C SER A 157 61.57 -21.75 -9.87
N HIS A 158 62.16 -20.72 -10.50
CA HIS A 158 62.57 -20.79 -11.89
C HIS A 158 63.69 -21.82 -12.13
N PRO A 159 63.52 -22.79 -13.05
CA PRO A 159 64.52 -23.82 -13.29
C PRO A 159 65.68 -23.26 -14.13
N LEU A 160 66.74 -22.79 -13.46
CA LEU A 160 68.02 -22.44 -14.08
C LEU A 160 68.83 -23.72 -14.37
N ASN A 161 69.25 -23.94 -15.62
CA ASN A 161 70.22 -25.00 -15.89
C ASN A 161 71.64 -24.39 -15.81
N GLU A 162 72.36 -24.65 -14.72
CA GLU A 162 73.74 -24.18 -14.56
C GLU A 162 74.63 -24.64 -15.73
N ASN A 163 74.46 -25.90 -16.14
CA ASN A 163 75.14 -26.57 -17.25
C ASN A 163 74.52 -26.28 -18.64
N GLY A 164 73.45 -25.48 -18.71
CA GLY A 164 72.80 -25.12 -19.96
C GLY A 164 73.55 -24.05 -20.75
N ARG A 165 73.29 -23.94 -22.06
CA ARG A 165 73.73 -22.79 -22.85
C ARG A 165 72.74 -21.67 -22.67
N PHE A 166 73.25 -20.51 -22.25
CA PHE A 166 72.42 -19.33 -21.96
C PHE A 166 71.62 -18.86 -23.19
N GLU A 167 72.16 -19.04 -24.39
CA GLU A 167 71.47 -18.82 -25.66
C GLU A 167 70.20 -19.66 -25.82
N ASP A 168 70.20 -20.91 -25.35
CA ASP A 168 69.05 -21.81 -25.49
C ASP A 168 67.93 -21.49 -24.48
N GLU A 169 68.22 -20.70 -23.42
CA GLU A 169 67.30 -20.38 -22.31
C GLU A 169 66.78 -18.94 -22.31
N PHE A 170 67.59 -17.96 -22.72
CA PHE A 170 67.30 -16.53 -22.59
C PHE A 170 65.98 -16.09 -23.25
N VAL A 171 65.79 -16.41 -24.54
CA VAL A 171 64.55 -16.05 -25.26
C VAL A 171 63.32 -16.86 -24.80
N PRO A 172 63.41 -18.17 -24.49
CA PRO A 172 62.34 -18.90 -23.81
C PRO A 172 61.91 -18.27 -22.47
N ALA A 173 62.84 -17.90 -21.58
CA ALA A 173 62.53 -17.26 -20.31
C ALA A 173 61.83 -15.90 -20.52
N LEU A 174 62.30 -15.08 -21.47
CA LEU A 174 61.62 -13.84 -21.86
C LEU A 174 60.20 -14.07 -22.41
N LYS A 175 59.96 -15.16 -23.14
CA LYS A 175 58.62 -15.54 -23.61
C LYS A 175 57.71 -16.02 -22.47
N ALA A 176 58.25 -16.73 -21.48
CA ALA A 176 57.52 -17.16 -20.29
C ALA A 176 57.05 -15.94 -19.46
N LEU A 177 57.95 -14.98 -19.20
CA LEU A 177 57.64 -13.69 -18.57
C LEU A 177 56.81 -12.72 -19.47
N ARG A 178 56.40 -13.15 -20.67
CA ARG A 178 55.60 -12.35 -21.62
C ARG A 178 56.25 -11.02 -22.05
N TYR A 179 57.59 -10.98 -22.14
CA TYR A 179 58.32 -9.80 -22.60
C TYR A 179 57.85 -9.37 -24.01
N PRO A 180 57.29 -8.16 -24.20
CA PRO A 180 56.63 -7.77 -25.45
C PRO A 180 57.52 -7.86 -26.69
N PHE A 181 58.83 -7.62 -26.51
CA PHE A 181 59.79 -7.50 -27.61
C PHE A 181 60.71 -8.73 -27.74
N ALA A 182 60.38 -9.87 -27.11
CA ALA A 182 61.16 -11.12 -27.20
C ALA A 182 61.35 -11.64 -28.64
N HIS A 183 60.52 -11.19 -29.58
CA HIS A 183 60.62 -11.50 -31.01
C HIS A 183 61.64 -10.63 -31.78
N GLN A 184 62.23 -9.62 -31.13
CA GLN A 184 63.23 -8.69 -31.70
C GLN A 184 64.63 -8.94 -31.11
N ILE A 185 64.80 -10.03 -30.36
CA ILE A 185 66.03 -10.41 -29.67
C ILE A 185 66.68 -11.59 -30.42
N ASP A 186 67.94 -11.44 -30.84
CA ASP A 186 68.75 -12.54 -31.40
C ASP A 186 69.70 -13.08 -30.31
N ASN A 187 69.64 -14.40 -30.07
CA ASN A 187 70.50 -15.08 -29.09
C ASN A 187 72.00 -14.90 -29.37
N LYS A 188 72.41 -14.68 -30.63
CA LYS A 188 73.82 -14.43 -31.00
C LYS A 188 74.40 -13.19 -30.33
N TRP A 189 73.55 -12.27 -29.86
CA TRP A 189 73.97 -11.07 -29.14
C TRP A 189 74.59 -11.36 -27.77
N LEU A 190 74.31 -12.52 -27.17
CA LEU A 190 74.75 -12.87 -25.81
C LEU A 190 76.24 -13.22 -25.72
N ALA A 191 76.86 -13.63 -26.85
CA ALA A 191 78.30 -13.82 -26.95
C ALA A 191 79.09 -12.50 -26.89
N ALA A 192 78.46 -11.36 -27.21
CA ALA A 192 79.05 -10.03 -27.18
C ALA A 192 78.00 -8.97 -26.75
N PRO A 193 77.55 -9.01 -25.48
CA PRO A 193 76.37 -8.25 -25.05
C PRO A 193 76.60 -6.74 -25.06
N ALA A 194 77.84 -6.28 -24.84
CA ALA A 194 78.24 -4.88 -24.88
C ALA A 194 78.44 -4.30 -26.32
N SER A 195 78.15 -5.04 -27.40
CA SER A 195 78.35 -4.51 -28.76
C SER A 195 77.39 -3.35 -29.07
N MET A 196 77.83 -2.41 -29.92
CA MET A 196 77.06 -1.21 -30.30
C MET A 196 75.67 -1.50 -30.90
N HIS A 197 75.44 -2.71 -31.42
CA HIS A 197 74.17 -3.09 -32.04
C HIS A 197 73.27 -3.95 -31.13
N SER A 198 73.85 -4.77 -30.25
CA SER A 198 73.13 -5.62 -29.29
C SER A 198 72.78 -4.90 -27.99
N TRP A 199 73.72 -4.11 -27.46
CA TRP A 199 73.64 -3.54 -26.12
C TRP A 199 72.38 -2.68 -25.87
N PRO A 200 71.90 -1.84 -26.81
CA PRO A 200 70.65 -1.09 -26.62
C PRO A 200 69.44 -1.98 -26.28
N SER A 201 69.33 -3.15 -26.93
CA SER A 201 68.22 -4.10 -26.73
C SER A 201 68.41 -4.93 -25.46
N LEU A 202 69.62 -5.40 -25.19
CA LEU A 202 69.92 -6.21 -24.01
C LEU A 202 69.86 -5.40 -22.71
N LEU A 203 70.34 -4.15 -22.72
CA LEU A 203 70.12 -3.19 -21.63
C LEU A 203 68.62 -2.93 -21.40
N GLY A 204 67.85 -2.84 -22.49
CA GLY A 204 66.38 -2.76 -22.45
C GLY A 204 65.67 -4.03 -21.98
N VAL A 205 66.34 -5.20 -21.96
CA VAL A 205 65.83 -6.41 -21.30
C VAL A 205 66.05 -6.29 -19.79
N LEU A 206 67.29 -6.03 -19.35
CA LEU A 206 67.62 -5.93 -17.93
C LEU A 206 66.84 -4.80 -17.22
N HIS A 207 66.66 -3.66 -17.88
CA HIS A 207 65.87 -2.54 -17.33
C HIS A 207 64.40 -2.92 -17.11
N TRP A 208 63.80 -3.61 -18.09
CA TRP A 208 62.41 -4.04 -17.96
C TRP A 208 62.23 -5.11 -16.88
N LEU A 209 63.19 -6.03 -16.72
CA LEU A 209 63.19 -6.99 -15.62
C LEU A 209 63.27 -6.28 -14.27
N VAL A 210 64.17 -5.30 -14.12
CA VAL A 210 64.28 -4.47 -12.90
C VAL A 210 62.97 -3.74 -12.57
N GLU A 211 62.30 -3.13 -13.54
CA GLU A 211 61.00 -2.49 -13.32
C GLU A 211 59.90 -3.51 -12.98
N LEU A 212 59.95 -4.72 -13.55
CA LEU A 212 59.03 -5.81 -13.19
C LEU A 212 59.27 -6.33 -11.76
N CYS A 213 60.53 -6.41 -11.31
CA CYS A 213 60.87 -6.78 -9.93
C CYS A 213 60.38 -5.72 -8.93
N LYS A 214 60.56 -4.42 -9.25
CA LYS A 214 60.00 -3.31 -8.46
C LYS A 214 58.48 -3.38 -8.39
N LEU A 215 57.81 -3.63 -9.53
CA LEU A 215 56.36 -3.76 -9.59
C LEU A 215 55.85 -4.94 -8.74
N ARG A 216 56.50 -6.10 -8.82
CA ARG A 216 56.22 -7.26 -7.96
C ARG A 216 56.39 -6.91 -6.48
N GLY A 217 57.50 -6.27 -6.11
CA GLY A 217 57.77 -5.84 -4.74
C GLY A 217 56.69 -4.90 -4.19
N HIS A 218 56.39 -3.82 -4.91
CA HIS A 218 55.34 -2.87 -4.52
C HIS A 218 53.95 -3.52 -4.43
N TYR A 219 53.61 -4.47 -5.32
CA TYR A 219 52.35 -5.19 -5.23
C TYR A 219 52.30 -6.09 -3.99
N MET A 220 53.34 -6.87 -3.70
CA MET A 220 53.37 -7.72 -2.49
C MET A 220 53.33 -6.90 -1.20
N SER A 221 53.90 -5.69 -1.18
CA SER A 221 53.87 -4.79 -0.02
C SER A 221 52.68 -3.81 0.00
N SER A 222 51.62 -4.05 -0.79
CA SER A 222 50.53 -3.07 -0.96
C SER A 222 49.30 -3.27 -0.06
N GLY A 223 49.16 -4.42 0.59
CA GLY A 223 47.93 -4.80 1.30
C GLY A 223 46.70 -4.95 0.38
N HIS A 224 46.90 -5.08 -0.94
CA HIS A 224 45.80 -5.16 -1.90
C HIS A 224 44.99 -6.46 -1.69
N PRO A 225 43.64 -6.45 -1.66
CA PRO A 225 42.82 -7.62 -1.27
C PRO A 225 42.99 -8.89 -2.13
N THR A 226 43.61 -8.80 -3.31
CA THR A 226 43.97 -9.99 -4.11
C THR A 226 45.25 -10.70 -3.66
N LEU A 227 45.96 -10.17 -2.65
CA LEU A 227 47.00 -10.89 -1.92
C LEU A 227 46.40 -11.92 -0.94
N GLN A 228 45.19 -11.66 -0.44
CA GLN A 228 44.43 -12.55 0.47
C GLN A 228 45.17 -12.92 1.76
N ILE A 229 45.90 -11.97 2.35
CA ILE A 229 46.71 -12.17 3.55
C ILE A 229 45.79 -12.20 4.79
N PRO A 230 45.71 -13.31 5.56
CA PRO A 230 44.76 -13.41 6.68
C PRO A 230 45.09 -12.49 7.87
N SER A 231 46.37 -12.17 8.09
CA SER A 231 46.82 -11.29 9.18
C SER A 231 46.37 -9.84 9.05
N ASP A 232 46.03 -9.42 7.83
CA ASP A 232 45.72 -8.02 7.52
C ASP A 232 44.23 -7.71 7.71
N ILE A 233 43.43 -8.74 8.03
CA ILE A 233 41.97 -8.65 8.12
C ILE A 233 41.55 -8.17 9.53
N PRO A 234 40.84 -7.03 9.65
CA PRO A 234 40.41 -6.48 10.94
C PRO A 234 39.41 -7.37 11.66
N GLU A 235 39.37 -7.33 13.00
CA GLU A 235 38.48 -8.20 13.79
C GLU A 235 36.99 -7.98 13.44
N GLU A 236 36.59 -6.71 13.28
CA GLU A 236 35.33 -6.31 12.64
C GLU A 236 35.52 -6.22 11.12
N PHE A 237 34.88 -7.09 10.35
CA PHE A 237 35.00 -7.18 8.89
C PHE A 237 33.66 -7.57 8.25
N ASP A 238 33.42 -7.15 7.00
CA ASP A 238 32.24 -7.57 6.21
C ASP A 238 32.50 -7.58 4.69
N ASP A 239 33.73 -7.32 4.22
CA ASP A 239 34.03 -7.33 2.78
C ASP A 239 34.06 -8.78 2.23
N PRO A 240 33.42 -9.06 1.08
CA PRO A 240 33.49 -10.37 0.43
C PRO A 240 34.92 -10.85 0.12
N CYS A 241 35.90 -9.95 0.01
CA CYS A 241 37.32 -10.30 -0.19
C CYS A 241 37.94 -10.87 1.08
N ASP A 242 37.64 -10.28 2.24
CA ASP A 242 38.11 -10.75 3.56
C ASP A 242 37.51 -12.12 3.89
N HIS A 243 36.20 -12.26 3.68
CA HIS A 243 35.50 -13.53 3.78
C HIS A 243 36.10 -14.61 2.86
N ARG A 244 36.50 -14.23 1.63
CA ARG A 244 37.17 -15.16 0.70
C ARG A 244 38.62 -15.47 1.11
N ALA A 245 39.35 -14.53 1.70
CA ALA A 245 40.71 -14.74 2.17
C ALA A 245 40.74 -15.74 3.34
N LEU A 246 39.89 -15.56 4.35
CA LEU A 246 39.74 -16.54 5.45
C LEU A 246 39.27 -17.91 4.96
N ALA A 247 38.36 -17.96 3.97
CA ALA A 247 37.92 -19.23 3.39
C ALA A 247 39.03 -19.92 2.57
N PHE A 248 39.89 -19.16 1.89
CA PHE A 248 41.03 -19.71 1.15
C PHE A 248 42.12 -20.24 2.10
N ASP A 249 42.45 -19.48 3.14
CA ASP A 249 43.37 -19.87 4.22
C ASP A 249 42.90 -21.14 4.95
N TYR A 250 41.62 -21.19 5.34
CA TYR A 250 41.00 -22.42 5.87
C TYR A 250 41.16 -23.61 4.90
N CYS A 251 40.90 -23.42 3.61
CA CYS A 251 41.08 -24.48 2.62
C CYS A 251 42.55 -24.88 2.44
N GLU A 252 43.51 -23.96 2.53
CA GLU A 252 44.94 -24.23 2.44
C GLU A 252 45.43 -25.05 3.65
N GLN A 253 45.04 -24.66 4.87
CA GLN A 253 45.36 -25.38 6.10
C GLN A 253 44.70 -26.77 6.13
N ALA A 254 43.39 -26.85 5.88
CA ALA A 254 42.66 -28.12 5.87
C ALA A 254 43.14 -29.07 4.75
N TYR A 255 43.48 -28.54 3.57
CA TYR A 255 44.07 -29.36 2.49
C TYR A 255 45.48 -29.84 2.82
N THR A 256 46.26 -29.07 3.58
CA THR A 256 47.58 -29.51 4.08
C THR A 256 47.42 -30.69 5.06
N VAL A 257 46.50 -30.58 6.02
CA VAL A 257 46.14 -31.68 6.95
C VAL A 257 45.63 -32.92 6.19
N TRP A 258 44.83 -32.72 5.15
CA TRP A 258 44.36 -33.81 4.29
C TRP A 258 45.47 -34.47 3.45
N LEU A 259 46.50 -33.73 3.02
CA LEU A 259 47.66 -34.29 2.33
C LEU A 259 48.51 -35.22 3.24
N ASP A 260 48.51 -34.96 4.55
CA ASP A 260 49.05 -35.87 5.57
C ASP A 260 48.12 -37.06 5.90
N LEU A 261 47.05 -37.25 5.12
CA LEU A 261 46.04 -38.31 5.22
C LEU A 261 45.19 -38.26 6.51
N ILE A 262 44.96 -37.04 7.02
CA ILE A 262 44.11 -36.79 8.19
C ILE A 262 42.77 -36.18 7.71
N ASP A 263 41.67 -36.89 7.93
CA ASP A 263 40.30 -36.47 7.57
C ASP A 263 39.59 -35.67 8.69
N ASP A 264 40.33 -35.18 9.70
CA ASP A 264 39.80 -34.36 10.81
C ASP A 264 40.53 -33.01 10.88
N PHE A 265 39.78 -31.91 10.83
CA PHE A 265 40.28 -30.56 10.60
C PHE A 265 40.13 -29.66 11.84
N VAL A 266 40.40 -30.21 13.03
CA VAL A 266 40.17 -29.56 14.33
C VAL A 266 40.78 -28.15 14.40
N GLU A 267 42.07 -27.99 14.11
CA GLU A 267 42.76 -26.69 14.24
C GLU A 267 42.27 -25.66 13.20
N PRO A 268 42.15 -25.96 11.89
CA PRO A 268 41.53 -25.04 10.92
C PRO A 268 40.09 -24.66 11.26
N ASN A 269 39.29 -25.60 11.75
CA ASN A 269 37.90 -25.34 12.17
C ASN A 269 37.87 -24.36 13.34
N GLN A 270 38.63 -24.63 14.40
CA GLN A 270 38.69 -23.76 15.60
C GLN A 270 39.21 -22.36 15.26
N TYR A 271 40.27 -22.23 14.45
CA TYR A 271 40.80 -20.94 14.03
C TYR A 271 39.74 -20.09 13.28
N LEU A 272 38.99 -20.73 12.38
CA LEU A 272 37.92 -20.06 11.63
C LEU A 272 36.74 -19.71 12.54
N GLU A 273 36.31 -20.62 13.41
CA GLU A 273 35.24 -20.41 14.38
C GLU A 273 35.57 -19.23 15.33
N ASP A 274 36.77 -19.19 15.91
CA ASP A 274 37.25 -18.08 16.75
C ASP A 274 37.32 -16.74 16.00
N ARG A 275 37.54 -16.77 14.68
CA ARG A 275 37.53 -15.55 13.85
C ARG A 275 36.13 -14.98 13.65
N TYR A 276 35.14 -15.85 13.40
CA TYR A 276 33.75 -15.43 13.25
C TYR A 276 33.07 -15.17 14.60
N ALA A 277 33.48 -15.86 15.66
CA ALA A 277 33.02 -15.60 17.03
C ALA A 277 33.35 -14.16 17.45
N ARG A 278 34.60 -13.69 17.26
CA ARG A 278 35.00 -12.30 17.52
C ARG A 278 34.25 -11.26 16.66
N LYS A 279 33.99 -11.55 15.37
CA LYS A 279 33.11 -10.70 14.54
C LYS A 279 31.70 -10.60 15.14
N ASN A 280 31.18 -11.71 15.68
CA ASN A 280 29.82 -11.81 16.18
C ASN A 280 29.66 -11.28 17.62
N GLU A 281 30.71 -11.22 18.43
CA GLU A 281 30.67 -10.79 19.84
C GLU A 281 29.99 -9.41 20.00
N ARG A 282 30.45 -8.41 19.24
CA ARG A 282 29.83 -7.07 19.26
C ARG A 282 28.38 -7.09 18.79
N VAL A 283 28.06 -7.89 17.77
CA VAL A 283 26.69 -8.04 17.25
C VAL A 283 25.77 -8.70 18.28
N GLN A 284 26.29 -9.60 19.11
CA GLN A 284 25.56 -10.20 20.23
C GLN A 284 25.30 -9.17 21.35
N ILE A 285 26.30 -8.37 21.72
CA ILE A 285 26.16 -7.28 22.70
C ILE A 285 25.09 -6.27 22.23
N ASP A 286 25.20 -5.78 20.99
CA ASP A 286 24.22 -4.86 20.40
C ASP A 286 22.80 -5.48 20.38
N LEU A 287 22.68 -6.77 20.05
CA LEU A 287 21.41 -7.50 20.05
C LEU A 287 20.81 -7.65 21.45
N GLU A 288 21.63 -7.90 22.48
CA GLU A 288 21.19 -7.96 23.88
C GLU A 288 20.73 -6.59 24.38
N GLU A 289 21.45 -5.51 24.08
CA GLU A 289 21.02 -4.15 24.42
C GLU A 289 19.67 -3.80 23.77
N GLN A 290 19.52 -4.03 22.46
CA GLN A 290 18.25 -3.76 21.77
C GLN A 290 17.11 -4.66 22.28
N THR A 291 17.38 -5.91 22.63
CA THR A 291 16.40 -6.82 23.24
C THR A 291 15.95 -6.32 24.62
N ASN A 292 16.88 -5.82 25.43
CA ASN A 292 16.60 -5.23 26.73
C ASN A 292 15.79 -3.92 26.62
N HIS A 293 16.15 -3.01 25.71
CA HIS A 293 15.35 -1.80 25.42
C HIS A 293 13.93 -2.15 24.95
N LEU A 294 13.80 -3.13 24.05
CA LEU A 294 12.52 -3.61 23.54
C LEU A 294 11.67 -4.27 24.64
N ALA A 295 12.27 -4.97 25.60
CA ALA A 295 11.59 -5.51 26.77
C ALA A 295 11.09 -4.39 27.70
N GLN A 296 11.93 -3.39 28.01
CA GLN A 296 11.55 -2.23 28.82
C GLN A 296 10.40 -1.44 28.18
N ALA A 297 10.50 -1.13 26.88
CA ALA A 297 9.45 -0.44 26.12
C ALA A 297 8.13 -1.23 26.09
N LYS A 298 8.16 -2.57 26.01
CA LYS A 298 6.97 -3.42 26.14
C LYS A 298 6.33 -3.32 27.53
N VAL A 299 7.14 -3.29 28.60
CA VAL A 299 6.65 -3.14 29.99
C VAL A 299 6.04 -1.75 30.19
N GLU A 300 6.67 -0.69 29.69
CA GLU A 300 6.11 0.67 29.74
C GLU A 300 4.80 0.77 28.94
N LEU A 301 4.76 0.25 27.72
CA LEU A 301 3.56 0.21 26.89
C LEU A 301 2.42 -0.57 27.56
N ALA A 302 2.73 -1.69 28.23
CA ALA A 302 1.75 -2.46 29.01
C ALA A 302 1.23 -1.67 30.22
N LYS A 303 2.10 -0.94 30.92
CA LYS A 303 1.74 -0.04 32.03
C LYS A 303 0.87 1.13 31.57
N LEU A 304 1.21 1.74 30.43
CA LEU A 304 0.44 2.83 29.82
C LEU A 304 -0.94 2.35 29.35
N LYS A 305 -1.04 1.14 28.79
CA LYS A 305 -2.33 0.52 28.40
C LYS A 305 -3.19 0.07 29.59
N SER A 306 -2.60 -0.37 30.70
CA SER A 306 -3.36 -0.77 31.89
C SER A 306 -3.79 0.42 32.75
N SER A 307 -3.06 1.53 32.71
CA SER A 307 -3.52 2.79 33.27
C SER A 307 -4.62 3.42 32.41
N ALA A 308 -5.80 3.67 32.99
CA ALA A 308 -6.82 4.49 32.33
C ALA A 308 -6.24 5.85 31.93
N ALA A 309 -6.52 6.28 30.69
CA ALA A 309 -5.84 7.38 30.00
C ALA A 309 -5.61 8.60 30.92
N PRO A 310 -4.37 9.08 31.10
CA PRO A 310 -4.06 10.18 32.02
C PRO A 310 -4.90 11.43 31.77
N LEU A 311 -5.18 11.74 30.50
CA LEU A 311 -6.05 12.86 30.11
C LEU A 311 -7.48 12.70 30.66
N ALA A 312 -8.07 11.51 30.61
CA ALA A 312 -9.42 11.26 31.10
C ALA A 312 -9.50 11.33 32.64
N LYS A 313 -8.44 10.94 33.35
CA LYS A 313 -8.33 11.16 34.80
C LYS A 313 -8.29 12.65 35.13
N LEU A 314 -7.39 13.40 34.48
CA LEU A 314 -7.23 14.84 34.67
C LEU A 314 -8.50 15.62 34.28
N GLN A 315 -9.24 15.19 33.25
CA GLN A 315 -10.54 15.77 32.89
C GLN A 315 -11.59 15.55 33.96
N ASN A 316 -11.70 14.34 34.54
CA ASN A 316 -12.62 14.08 35.65
C ASN A 316 -12.24 14.85 36.93
N GLU A 317 -10.94 14.93 37.26
CA GLU A 317 -10.44 15.71 38.40
C GLU A 317 -10.70 17.21 38.21
N ASN A 318 -10.45 17.75 37.00
CA ASN A 318 -10.74 19.15 36.67
C ASN A 318 -12.25 19.46 36.72
N GLY A 319 -13.10 18.55 36.22
CA GLY A 319 -14.56 18.67 36.31
C GLY A 319 -15.06 18.66 37.76
N LEU A 320 -14.53 17.78 38.61
CA LEU A 320 -14.81 17.76 40.05
C LEU A 320 -14.40 19.07 40.74
N LEU A 321 -13.17 19.52 40.52
CA LEU A 321 -12.65 20.76 41.11
C LEU A 321 -13.42 22.00 40.65
N THR A 322 -13.85 22.04 39.39
CA THR A 322 -14.69 23.13 38.85
C THR A 322 -16.08 23.12 39.49
N ALA A 323 -16.72 21.94 39.59
CA ALA A 323 -18.02 21.81 40.24
C ALA A 323 -17.98 22.14 41.74
N ASP A 324 -16.89 21.82 42.45
CA ASP A 324 -16.70 22.21 43.85
C ASP A 324 -16.38 23.71 44.00
N SER A 325 -15.61 24.30 43.08
CA SER A 325 -15.40 25.75 43.03
C SER A 325 -16.72 26.52 42.89
N GLU A 326 -17.60 26.09 41.99
CA GLU A 326 -18.96 26.64 41.88
C GLU A 326 -19.78 26.52 43.17
N LYS A 327 -19.72 25.36 43.86
CA LYS A 327 -20.41 25.17 45.15
C LYS A 327 -19.89 26.15 46.19
N PHE A 328 -18.57 26.28 46.34
CA PHE A 328 -17.97 27.22 47.28
C PHE A 328 -18.30 28.68 46.93
N GLN A 329 -18.34 29.04 45.65
CA GLN A 329 -18.73 30.40 45.23
C GLN A 329 -20.21 30.70 45.53
N LYS A 330 -21.11 29.75 45.29
CA LYS A 330 -22.55 29.86 45.66
C LYS A 330 -22.74 29.95 47.18
N ILE A 331 -21.96 29.19 47.95
CA ILE A 331 -21.92 29.27 49.43
C ILE A 331 -21.43 30.65 49.88
N LEU A 332 -20.32 31.16 49.33
CA LEU A 332 -19.79 32.49 49.65
C LEU A 332 -20.82 33.59 49.40
N GLN A 333 -21.49 33.58 48.24
CA GLN A 333 -22.57 34.54 47.94
C GLN A 333 -23.72 34.51 48.97
N GLN A 334 -24.12 33.32 49.44
CA GLN A 334 -25.13 33.20 50.49
C GLN A 334 -24.65 33.77 51.83
N TYR A 335 -23.40 33.50 52.23
CA TYR A 335 -22.84 34.03 53.46
C TYR A 335 -22.57 35.54 53.40
N GLU A 336 -22.15 36.08 52.26
CA GLU A 336 -22.05 37.53 52.03
C GLU A 336 -23.42 38.22 52.07
N GLY A 337 -24.43 37.63 51.42
CA GLY A 337 -25.81 38.12 51.51
C GLY A 337 -26.34 38.11 52.94
N ARG A 338 -26.06 37.06 53.73
CA ARG A 338 -26.41 36.98 55.16
C ARG A 338 -25.64 37.98 56.00
N LYS A 339 -24.33 38.17 55.74
CA LYS A 339 -23.48 39.18 56.39
C LYS A 339 -24.01 40.58 56.13
N LYS A 340 -24.38 40.90 54.88
CA LYS A 340 -24.97 42.19 54.52
C LYS A 340 -26.30 42.42 55.27
N LYS A 341 -27.24 41.47 55.23
CA LYS A 341 -28.49 41.56 55.99
C LYS A 341 -28.26 41.81 57.49
N LEU A 342 -27.29 41.13 58.10
CA LEU A 342 -26.93 41.36 59.52
C LEU A 342 -26.36 42.76 59.76
N ILE A 343 -25.53 43.29 58.85
CA ILE A 343 -25.02 44.68 58.92
C ILE A 343 -26.18 45.68 58.80
N ASP A 344 -27.07 45.48 57.83
CA ASP A 344 -28.23 46.34 57.59
C ASP A 344 -29.19 46.34 58.81
N THR A 345 -29.46 45.17 59.41
CA THR A 345 -30.21 45.07 60.68
C THR A 345 -29.49 45.76 61.83
N ILE A 346 -28.18 45.57 62.02
CA ILE A 346 -27.42 46.24 63.09
C ILE A 346 -27.41 47.77 62.90
N ALA A 347 -27.45 48.27 61.66
CA ALA A 347 -27.59 49.70 61.38
C ALA A 347 -28.99 50.22 61.73
N TYR A 348 -30.04 49.48 61.38
CA TYR A 348 -31.43 49.79 61.72
C TYR A 348 -31.66 49.83 63.24
N GLU A 349 -31.29 48.77 63.96
CA GLU A 349 -31.44 48.67 65.42
C GLU A 349 -30.70 49.80 66.16
N LYS A 350 -29.54 50.25 65.64
CA LYS A 350 -28.82 51.41 66.19
C LYS A 350 -29.54 52.73 65.96
N ALA A 351 -30.21 52.90 64.81
CA ALA A 351 -31.00 54.09 64.51
C ALA A 351 -32.28 54.15 65.36
N GLU A 352 -32.94 53.01 65.56
CA GLU A 352 -34.10 52.90 66.46
C GLU A 352 -33.70 53.12 67.93
N LEU A 353 -32.59 52.55 68.40
CA LEU A 353 -32.08 52.81 69.76
C LEU A 353 -31.71 54.28 69.99
N ALA A 354 -31.14 54.96 68.99
CA ALA A 354 -30.87 56.39 69.08
C ALA A 354 -32.16 57.22 69.14
N THR A 355 -33.14 56.91 68.29
CA THR A 355 -34.44 57.60 68.21
C THR A 355 -35.27 57.37 69.49
N GLY A 356 -35.31 56.12 69.99
CA GLY A 356 -35.93 55.76 71.25
C GLY A 356 -35.25 56.41 72.46
N GLY A 357 -33.92 56.56 72.44
CA GLY A 357 -33.16 57.29 73.45
C GLY A 357 -33.54 58.77 73.51
N VAL A 358 -33.63 59.45 72.36
CA VAL A 358 -34.09 60.85 72.28
C VAL A 358 -35.54 60.98 72.78
N ARG A 359 -36.43 60.07 72.36
CA ARG A 359 -37.84 60.08 72.79
C ARG A 359 -38.01 59.83 74.30
N LEU A 360 -37.21 58.93 74.88
CA LEU A 360 -37.23 58.65 76.32
C LEU A 360 -36.76 59.86 77.13
N GLU A 361 -35.79 60.62 76.63
CA GLU A 361 -35.32 61.84 77.28
C GLU A 361 -36.34 62.99 77.16
N GLN A 362 -37.02 63.12 76.03
CA GLN A 362 -38.17 64.03 75.87
C GLN A 362 -39.31 63.68 76.85
N LEU A 363 -39.66 62.40 76.97
CA LEU A 363 -40.73 61.95 77.86
C LEU A 363 -40.42 62.16 79.35
N LYS A 364 -39.16 62.06 79.79
CA LYS A 364 -38.75 62.47 81.15
C LYS A 364 -38.98 63.96 81.35
N GLN A 365 -38.50 64.80 80.44
CA GLN A 365 -38.65 66.25 80.54
C GLN A 365 -40.12 66.70 80.51
N GLU A 366 -40.99 65.94 79.85
CA GLU A 366 -42.44 66.13 79.88
C GLU A 366 -43.06 65.60 81.19
N GLN A 367 -42.63 64.44 81.69
CA GLN A 367 -43.04 63.90 82.99
C GLN A 367 -42.69 64.84 84.15
N ASP A 368 -41.49 65.42 84.16
CA ASP A 368 -41.04 66.36 85.19
C ASP A 368 -41.90 67.64 85.17
N LYS A 369 -42.13 68.21 83.97
CA LYS A 369 -43.05 69.36 83.78
C LYS A 369 -44.47 69.05 84.23
N LEU A 370 -45.03 67.90 83.84
CA LEU A 370 -46.37 67.48 84.25
C LEU A 370 -46.45 67.23 85.75
N THR A 371 -45.39 66.70 86.37
CA THR A 371 -45.30 66.53 87.83
C THR A 371 -45.24 67.88 88.54
N GLU A 372 -44.58 68.89 87.96
CA GLU A 372 -44.57 70.26 88.48
C GLU A 372 -45.93 70.95 88.29
N ILE A 373 -46.58 70.81 87.12
CA ILE A 373 -47.93 71.31 86.86
C ILE A 373 -48.94 70.69 87.84
N VAL A 374 -48.93 69.37 88.04
CA VAL A 374 -49.81 68.67 89.00
C VAL A 374 -49.53 69.12 90.45
N LYS A 375 -48.28 69.41 90.82
CA LYS A 375 -47.97 70.03 92.15
C LYS A 375 -48.54 71.44 92.31
N THR A 376 -48.71 72.19 91.22
CA THR A 376 -49.35 73.52 91.26
C THR A 376 -50.88 73.50 91.15
N GLN A 377 -51.46 72.38 90.69
CA GLN A 377 -52.90 72.22 90.51
C GLN A 377 -53.54 71.52 91.72
N ASN A 378 -54.10 72.31 92.65
CA ASN A 378 -54.96 71.83 93.74
C ASN A 378 -56.34 71.38 93.22
N LEU A 379 -56.39 70.31 92.43
CA LEU A 379 -57.63 69.71 91.92
C LEU A 379 -58.36 68.96 93.02
N SER A 380 -59.68 69.13 93.12
CA SER A 380 -60.50 68.38 94.07
C SER A 380 -60.67 66.92 93.62
N PRO A 381 -60.61 65.92 94.53
CA PRO A 381 -60.97 64.54 94.22
C PRO A 381 -62.35 64.39 93.57
N GLU A 382 -63.30 65.27 93.90
CA GLU A 382 -64.67 65.26 93.35
C GLU A 382 -64.72 65.70 91.88
N GLU A 383 -63.82 66.59 91.44
CA GLU A 383 -63.70 67.02 90.04
C GLU A 383 -63.01 65.94 89.21
N VAL A 384 -61.98 65.29 89.76
CA VAL A 384 -61.31 64.14 89.13
C VAL A 384 -62.29 62.98 88.91
N ILE A 385 -63.14 62.67 89.90
CA ILE A 385 -64.18 61.64 89.76
C ILE A 385 -65.18 62.02 88.65
N ARG A 386 -65.64 63.29 88.59
CA ARG A 386 -66.62 63.73 87.60
C ARG A 386 -66.06 63.73 86.17
N MET A 387 -64.81 64.19 86.00
CA MET A 387 -64.09 64.06 84.72
C MET A 387 -63.94 62.60 84.30
N ASN A 388 -63.61 61.70 85.22
CA ASN A 388 -63.47 60.27 84.91
C ASN A 388 -64.81 59.63 84.49
N THR A 389 -65.94 59.98 85.13
CA THR A 389 -67.25 59.45 84.72
C THR A 389 -67.69 59.92 83.33
N ASP A 390 -67.45 61.20 83.01
CA ASP A 390 -67.77 61.74 81.68
C ASP A 390 -66.82 61.17 80.61
N HIS A 391 -65.54 60.98 80.95
CA HIS A 391 -64.56 60.34 80.08
C HIS A 391 -64.86 58.85 79.83
N GLU A 392 -65.34 58.09 80.81
CA GLU A 392 -65.81 56.72 80.59
C GLU A 392 -67.02 56.65 79.63
N MET A 393 -68.03 57.52 79.81
CA MET A 393 -69.19 57.54 78.92
C MET A 393 -68.80 57.91 77.48
N LEU A 394 -67.99 58.96 77.31
CA LEU A 394 -67.52 59.39 76.00
C LEU A 394 -66.66 58.32 75.33
N SER A 395 -65.78 57.65 76.08
CA SER A 395 -64.92 56.59 75.55
C SER A 395 -65.72 55.36 75.09
N ARG A 396 -66.74 54.93 75.85
CA ARG A 396 -67.62 53.81 75.46
C ARG A 396 -68.40 54.14 74.19
N ASN A 397 -69.00 55.33 74.10
CA ASN A 397 -69.72 55.77 72.90
C ASN A 397 -68.82 55.88 71.66
N LEU A 398 -67.56 56.29 71.83
CA LEU A 398 -66.59 56.38 70.74
C LEU A 398 -66.16 54.97 70.25
N GLU A 399 -65.98 54.02 71.16
CA GLU A 399 -65.61 52.64 70.81
C GLU A 399 -66.76 51.89 70.11
N ASP A 400 -68.00 52.07 70.55
CA ASP A 400 -69.21 51.57 69.87
C ASP A 400 -69.32 52.07 68.41
N LEU A 401 -68.95 53.34 68.17
CA LEU A 401 -68.95 53.94 66.83
C LEU A 401 -67.78 53.45 65.97
N LYS A 402 -66.57 53.30 66.55
CA LYS A 402 -65.43 52.68 65.87
C LYS A 402 -65.73 51.23 65.47
N GLN A 403 -66.35 50.43 66.34
CA GLN A 403 -66.67 49.04 66.05
C GLN A 403 -67.60 48.95 64.83
N LYS A 404 -68.70 49.71 64.82
CA LYS A 404 -69.65 49.79 63.69
C LYS A 404 -69.00 50.27 62.40
N LEU A 405 -68.09 51.25 62.48
CA LEU A 405 -67.29 51.70 61.34
C LEU A 405 -66.32 50.61 60.84
N SER A 406 -65.72 49.83 61.74
CA SER A 406 -64.85 48.69 61.37
C SER A 406 -65.62 47.54 60.71
N GLU A 407 -66.84 47.27 61.16
CA GLU A 407 -67.71 46.21 60.64
C GLU A 407 -68.24 46.57 59.25
N THR A 408 -68.70 47.81 59.06
CA THR A 408 -69.10 48.32 57.74
C THR A 408 -67.92 48.40 56.77
N HIS A 409 -66.74 48.86 57.20
CA HIS A 409 -65.54 48.87 56.36
C HIS A 409 -65.07 47.46 55.96
N LYS A 410 -65.12 46.46 56.87
CA LYS A 410 -64.87 45.05 56.54
C LYS A 410 -65.86 44.51 55.50
N SER A 411 -67.13 44.91 55.58
CA SER A 411 -68.15 44.54 54.60
C SER A 411 -67.89 45.18 53.23
N ILE A 412 -67.40 46.42 53.19
CA ILE A 412 -67.00 47.08 51.93
C ILE A 412 -65.79 46.36 51.32
N MET A 413 -64.73 46.16 52.10
CA MET A 413 -63.50 45.49 51.63
C MET A 413 -63.74 44.07 51.10
N THR A 414 -64.66 43.31 51.71
CA THR A 414 -65.03 41.96 51.21
C THR A 414 -65.90 42.00 49.95
N LEU A 415 -66.73 43.04 49.76
CA LEU A 415 -67.44 43.27 48.51
C LEU A 415 -66.50 43.74 47.39
N GLU A 416 -65.56 44.63 47.67
CA GLU A 416 -64.53 45.09 46.72
C GLU A 416 -63.67 43.93 46.23
N VAL A 417 -63.14 43.09 47.12
CA VAL A 417 -62.40 41.86 46.76
C VAL A 417 -63.27 40.87 45.97
N SER A 418 -64.57 40.81 46.23
CA SER A 418 -65.49 39.98 45.44
C SER A 418 -65.72 40.53 44.04
N VAL A 419 -65.75 41.85 43.88
CA VAL A 419 -65.88 42.52 42.57
C VAL A 419 -64.59 42.42 41.76
N THR A 420 -63.41 42.64 42.34
CA THR A 420 -62.14 42.51 41.60
C THR A 420 -61.91 41.10 41.10
N HIS A 421 -62.08 40.07 41.95
CA HIS A 421 -61.96 38.66 41.53
C HIS A 421 -62.98 38.29 40.43
N ARG A 422 -64.17 38.94 40.41
CA ARG A 422 -65.18 38.75 39.36
C ARG A 422 -64.86 39.50 38.06
N ALA A 423 -64.11 40.59 38.12
CA ALA A 423 -63.58 41.28 36.96
C ALA A 423 -62.42 40.49 36.34
N GLU A 424 -61.42 40.10 37.15
CA GLU A 424 -60.26 39.28 36.74
C GLU A 424 -60.72 37.99 36.02
N ALA A 425 -61.69 37.27 36.59
CA ALA A 425 -62.24 36.05 35.98
C ALA A 425 -63.12 36.28 34.72
N ALA A 426 -63.50 37.53 34.44
CA ALA A 426 -64.17 37.91 33.19
C ALA A 426 -63.15 38.35 32.13
N GLU A 427 -62.07 39.03 32.54
CA GLU A 427 -60.93 39.39 31.69
C GLU A 427 -60.18 38.14 31.20
N GLU A 428 -59.87 37.18 32.09
CA GLU A 428 -59.26 35.88 31.71
C GLU A 428 -60.12 35.12 30.68
N ALA A 429 -61.44 35.16 30.81
CA ALA A 429 -62.36 34.53 29.86
C ALA A 429 -62.42 35.27 28.51
N LEU A 430 -62.27 36.60 28.51
CA LEU A 430 -62.20 37.44 27.32
C LEU A 430 -60.88 37.24 26.56
N ASP A 431 -59.76 37.17 27.29
CA ASP A 431 -58.44 36.87 26.75
C ASP A 431 -58.39 35.45 26.16
N ALA A 432 -58.92 34.46 26.87
CA ALA A 432 -59.01 33.08 26.36
C ALA A 432 -59.83 33.02 25.06
N TYR A 433 -60.94 33.76 24.97
CA TYR A 433 -61.74 33.88 23.74
C TYR A 433 -60.99 34.59 22.61
N THR A 434 -60.33 35.71 22.89
CA THR A 434 -59.61 36.52 21.89
C THR A 434 -58.38 35.81 21.34
N ASN A 435 -57.63 35.09 22.18
CA ASN A 435 -56.54 34.21 21.76
C ASN A 435 -57.04 33.02 20.92
N LEU A 436 -58.26 32.53 21.18
CA LEU A 436 -58.87 31.46 20.39
C LEU A 436 -59.37 31.96 19.02
N LEU A 437 -59.89 33.19 18.91
CA LEU A 437 -60.13 33.84 17.61
C LEU A 437 -58.82 34.02 16.83
N SER A 438 -57.75 34.48 17.50
CA SER A 438 -56.43 34.70 16.90
C SER A 438 -55.83 33.40 16.33
N SER A 439 -55.83 32.32 17.12
CA SER A 439 -55.28 31.01 16.70
C SER A 439 -56.11 30.27 15.65
N LEU A 440 -57.32 30.74 15.33
CA LEU A 440 -58.16 30.25 14.23
C LEU A 440 -58.21 31.21 13.03
N GLU A 441 -57.45 32.30 13.06
CA GLU A 441 -57.46 33.37 12.05
C GLU A 441 -58.85 34.03 11.84
N LEU A 442 -59.71 33.98 12.87
CA LEU A 442 -61.09 34.51 12.86
C LEU A 442 -61.16 35.97 13.34
N PHE A 443 -60.20 36.80 12.91
CA PHE A 443 -60.24 38.24 13.10
C PHE A 443 -60.96 38.95 11.93
N PRO A 444 -61.60 40.11 12.14
CA PRO A 444 -62.24 40.85 11.05
C PRO A 444 -61.23 41.35 9.99
N PRO A 445 -61.57 41.32 8.68
CA PRO A 445 -62.77 40.73 8.10
C PRO A 445 -62.68 39.20 8.02
N LEU A 446 -63.78 38.52 8.36
CA LEU A 446 -63.87 37.06 8.27
C LEU A 446 -63.85 36.57 6.81
N PRO A 447 -63.45 35.30 6.56
CA PRO A 447 -63.58 34.69 5.24
C PRO A 447 -65.03 34.74 4.69
N PRO A 448 -65.21 34.79 3.36
CA PRO A 448 -66.52 34.70 2.74
C PRO A 448 -67.26 33.43 3.21
N PRO A 449 -68.55 33.50 3.60
CA PRO A 449 -69.50 34.58 3.37
C PRO A 449 -69.76 35.50 4.59
N PHE A 450 -68.83 35.62 5.55
CA PHE A 450 -69.09 36.30 6.84
C PHE A 450 -68.42 37.69 6.99
N GLU A 451 -68.06 38.32 5.87
CA GLU A 451 -67.25 39.54 5.79
C GLU A 451 -67.75 40.72 6.66
N ASP A 452 -69.07 40.88 6.82
CA ASP A 452 -69.71 41.95 7.61
C ASP A 452 -69.80 41.68 9.13
N ILE A 453 -69.33 40.52 9.62
CA ILE A 453 -69.52 40.10 11.02
C ILE A 453 -68.26 40.28 11.86
N ASP A 454 -68.32 41.23 12.80
CA ASP A 454 -67.35 41.35 13.88
C ASP A 454 -67.63 40.35 15.02
N LEU A 455 -66.58 39.66 15.48
CA LEU A 455 -66.62 38.69 16.58
C LEU A 455 -65.89 39.19 17.84
N THR A 456 -65.30 40.39 17.81
CA THR A 456 -64.61 40.97 18.97
C THR A 456 -65.55 41.29 20.12
N LEU A 457 -65.00 41.23 21.33
CA LEU A 457 -65.65 41.57 22.59
C LEU A 457 -64.64 42.33 23.45
N GLU A 458 -65.11 43.38 24.13
CA GLU A 458 -64.32 44.21 25.05
C GLU A 458 -65.02 44.31 26.40
N LEU A 459 -64.27 44.26 27.51
CA LEU A 459 -64.82 44.41 28.86
C LEU A 459 -64.55 45.83 29.39
N ASN A 460 -65.58 46.49 29.91
CA ASN A 460 -65.47 47.80 30.56
C ASN A 460 -65.95 47.72 32.01
N THR A 461 -65.04 47.35 32.90
CA THR A 461 -65.28 47.16 34.34
C THR A 461 -65.66 48.45 35.09
N ALA A 462 -65.46 49.63 34.48
CA ALA A 462 -65.83 50.94 35.03
C ALA A 462 -67.27 51.40 34.66
N ALA A 463 -68.02 50.61 33.87
CA ALA A 463 -69.35 51.01 33.42
C ALA A 463 -70.41 50.93 34.55
N ALA A 464 -70.95 52.09 34.94
CA ALA A 464 -71.94 52.21 36.03
C ALA A 464 -73.32 51.56 35.77
N ASN A 465 -73.56 51.01 34.58
CA ASN A 465 -74.76 50.28 34.22
C ASN A 465 -74.36 48.87 33.75
N PRO A 466 -74.88 47.78 34.36
CA PRO A 466 -74.52 46.40 34.00
C PRO A 466 -74.66 46.04 32.51
N GLN A 467 -75.53 46.74 31.77
CA GLN A 467 -75.72 46.51 30.33
C GLN A 467 -74.57 47.05 29.45
N HIS A 468 -73.65 47.86 30.02
CA HIS A 468 -72.49 48.43 29.32
C HIS A 468 -71.15 47.87 29.83
N LEU A 469 -71.16 46.82 30.66
CA LEU A 469 -69.94 46.15 31.14
C LEU A 469 -69.20 45.38 30.04
N LEU A 470 -69.88 45.04 28.93
CA LEU A 470 -69.30 44.33 27.79
C LEU A 470 -69.73 45.02 26.49
N SER A 471 -68.77 45.48 25.70
CA SER A 471 -68.95 46.02 24.34
C SER A 471 -68.67 44.95 23.29
N GLY A 472 -69.41 44.99 22.17
CA GLY A 472 -69.27 44.04 21.05
C GLY A 472 -70.61 43.46 20.59
N ALA A 473 -70.55 42.40 19.77
CA ALA A 473 -71.73 41.75 19.20
C ALA A 473 -72.47 40.85 20.21
N ASP A 474 -73.79 40.66 20.02
CA ASP A 474 -74.59 39.78 20.88
C ASP A 474 -74.11 38.33 20.80
N ILE A 475 -73.49 37.85 21.87
CA ILE A 475 -72.93 36.50 22.01
C ILE A 475 -73.91 35.40 21.58
N ARG A 476 -75.20 35.56 21.90
CA ARG A 476 -76.24 34.54 21.65
C ARG A 476 -76.83 34.63 20.25
N LYS A 477 -76.93 35.83 19.67
CA LYS A 477 -77.59 36.06 18.37
C LYS A 477 -76.65 36.12 17.17
N ILE A 478 -75.40 36.54 17.37
CA ILE A 478 -74.44 36.82 16.28
C ILE A 478 -73.23 35.89 16.39
N ILE A 479 -72.46 35.99 17.48
CA ILE A 479 -71.17 35.29 17.61
C ILE A 479 -71.36 33.76 17.57
N LYS A 480 -72.22 33.20 18.44
CA LYS A 480 -72.39 31.75 18.54
C LYS A 480 -72.95 31.09 17.25
N PRO A 481 -73.96 31.66 16.56
CA PRO A 481 -74.38 31.16 15.26
C PRO A 481 -73.27 31.18 14.19
N THR A 482 -72.52 32.28 14.05
CA THR A 482 -71.45 32.41 13.06
C THR A 482 -70.33 31.38 13.28
N LEU A 483 -69.84 31.25 14.52
CA LEU A 483 -68.83 30.23 14.87
C LEU A 483 -69.32 28.79 14.62
N SER A 484 -70.63 28.54 14.80
CA SER A 484 -71.23 27.23 14.51
C SER A 484 -71.24 26.92 13.01
N ALA A 485 -71.51 27.91 12.15
CA ALA A 485 -71.51 27.75 10.71
C ALA A 485 -70.09 27.56 10.13
N VAL A 486 -69.11 28.33 10.62
CA VAL A 486 -67.69 28.16 10.27
C VAL A 486 -67.19 26.75 10.64
N ALA A 487 -67.54 26.27 11.83
CA ALA A 487 -67.17 24.92 12.28
C ALA A 487 -67.76 23.81 11.39
N GLU A 488 -68.99 23.97 10.91
CA GLU A 488 -69.63 22.99 10.02
C GLU A 488 -69.03 23.00 8.61
N SER A 489 -68.72 24.18 8.07
CA SER A 489 -68.00 24.32 6.80
C SER A 489 -66.66 23.57 6.83
N LYS A 490 -65.87 23.75 7.89
CA LYS A 490 -64.56 23.09 8.03
C LYS A 490 -64.66 21.57 8.28
N ARG A 491 -65.77 21.06 8.84
CA ARG A 491 -66.05 19.62 8.89
C ARG A 491 -66.30 19.04 7.48
N SER A 492 -67.09 19.74 6.67
CA SER A 492 -67.41 19.31 5.30
C SER A 492 -66.16 19.29 4.40
N GLU A 493 -65.33 20.35 4.48
CA GLU A 493 -64.04 20.44 3.77
C GLU A 493 -63.11 19.27 4.13
N ARG A 494 -62.95 18.97 5.42
CA ARG A 494 -62.16 17.82 5.88
C ARG A 494 -62.70 16.49 5.33
N ALA A 495 -64.01 16.28 5.35
CA ALA A 495 -64.62 15.04 4.86
C ALA A 495 -64.38 14.82 3.36
N SER A 496 -64.32 15.90 2.57
CA SER A 496 -63.94 15.84 1.15
C SER A 496 -62.48 15.42 0.98
N LEU A 497 -61.54 16.08 1.67
CA LEU A 497 -60.10 15.77 1.60
C LEU A 497 -59.78 14.34 2.08
N GLU A 498 -60.46 13.87 3.13
CA GLU A 498 -60.27 12.51 3.66
C GLU A 498 -60.83 11.45 2.69
N SER A 499 -61.85 11.79 1.88
CA SER A 499 -62.36 10.96 0.78
C SER A 499 -61.42 10.91 -0.43
N GLU A 500 -60.80 12.06 -0.79
CA GLU A 500 -59.78 12.10 -1.84
C GLU A 500 -58.52 11.32 -1.47
N ARG A 501 -58.09 11.40 -0.19
CA ARG A 501 -56.95 10.60 0.31
C ARG A 501 -57.17 9.11 0.10
N ILE A 502 -58.35 8.59 0.48
CA ILE A 502 -58.72 7.18 0.31
C ILE A 502 -58.70 6.77 -1.17
N LYS A 503 -59.07 7.66 -2.11
CA LYS A 503 -58.96 7.39 -3.54
C LYS A 503 -57.51 7.24 -4.00
N VAL A 504 -56.62 8.12 -3.55
CA VAL A 504 -55.18 8.06 -3.87
C VAL A 504 -54.50 6.85 -3.22
N ASP A 505 -54.86 6.50 -1.98
CA ASP A 505 -54.38 5.29 -1.29
C ASP A 505 -54.69 4.03 -2.13
N ASN A 506 -55.93 3.88 -2.62
CA ASN A 506 -56.34 2.75 -3.46
C ASN A 506 -55.61 2.70 -4.83
N GLU A 507 -55.34 3.87 -5.44
CA GLU A 507 -54.61 3.96 -6.71
C GLU A 507 -53.13 3.58 -6.55
N LEU A 508 -52.54 3.86 -5.37
CA LEU A 508 -51.19 3.43 -5.01
C LEU A 508 -51.09 1.92 -4.76
N ASP A 509 -52.08 1.33 -4.07
CA ASP A 509 -52.13 -0.12 -3.82
C ASP A 509 -52.22 -0.90 -5.15
N GLN A 510 -53.04 -0.44 -6.11
CA GLN A 510 -53.12 -1.07 -7.44
C GLN A 510 -51.78 -1.01 -8.19
N LEU A 511 -51.14 0.17 -8.24
CA LEU A 511 -49.84 0.33 -8.91
C LEU A 511 -48.73 -0.51 -8.24
N THR A 512 -48.81 -0.73 -6.92
CA THR A 512 -47.87 -1.58 -6.20
C THR A 512 -47.99 -3.04 -6.64
N LEU A 513 -49.22 -3.56 -6.73
CA LEU A 513 -49.49 -4.92 -7.20
C LEU A 513 -49.14 -5.10 -8.69
N GLU A 514 -49.31 -4.07 -9.53
CA GLU A 514 -48.84 -4.09 -10.92
C GLU A 514 -47.30 -4.17 -11.02
N CYS A 515 -46.56 -3.50 -10.14
CA CYS A 515 -45.10 -3.64 -10.03
C CYS A 515 -44.68 -5.05 -9.59
N GLU A 516 -45.31 -5.61 -8.55
CA GLU A 516 -44.98 -6.96 -8.03
C GLU A 516 -45.10 -8.04 -9.12
N ASN A 517 -46.18 -8.00 -9.93
CA ASN A 517 -46.34 -8.93 -11.05
C ASN A 517 -45.21 -8.81 -12.10
N VAL A 518 -44.76 -7.59 -12.41
CA VAL A 518 -43.67 -7.36 -13.37
C VAL A 518 -42.32 -7.83 -12.80
N GLU A 519 -42.10 -7.70 -11.49
CA GLU A 519 -40.93 -8.29 -10.84
C GLU A 519 -40.94 -9.83 -10.90
N GLU A 520 -42.09 -10.50 -10.77
CA GLU A 520 -42.21 -11.95 -10.98
C GLU A 520 -41.92 -12.35 -12.43
N GLU A 521 -42.45 -11.63 -13.43
CA GLU A 521 -42.15 -11.88 -14.86
C GLU A 521 -40.66 -11.72 -15.18
N ILE A 522 -40.00 -10.69 -14.64
CA ILE A 522 -38.55 -10.50 -14.79
C ILE A 522 -37.79 -11.67 -14.15
N ASN A 523 -38.15 -12.07 -12.92
CA ASN A 523 -37.55 -13.22 -12.24
C ASN A 523 -37.73 -14.54 -13.01
N GLU A 524 -38.80 -14.72 -13.76
CA GLU A 524 -38.95 -15.87 -14.68
C GLU A 524 -38.05 -15.75 -15.91
N LEU A 525 -37.96 -14.56 -16.51
CA LEU A 525 -37.13 -14.32 -17.70
C LEU A 525 -35.64 -14.49 -17.40
N GLU A 526 -35.15 -14.01 -16.26
CA GLU A 526 -33.76 -14.22 -15.84
C GLU A 526 -33.41 -15.71 -15.68
N LYS A 527 -34.31 -16.51 -15.10
CA LYS A 527 -34.13 -17.98 -15.00
C LYS A 527 -34.08 -18.64 -16.37
N LYS A 528 -34.92 -18.19 -17.31
CA LYS A 528 -34.92 -18.68 -18.71
C LYS A 528 -33.64 -18.30 -19.45
N VAL A 529 -33.09 -17.10 -19.23
CA VAL A 529 -31.81 -16.65 -19.79
C VAL A 529 -30.63 -17.43 -19.19
N ALA A 530 -30.63 -17.68 -17.87
CA ALA A 530 -29.58 -18.47 -17.21
C ALA A 530 -29.50 -19.89 -17.79
N ALA A 531 -30.64 -20.58 -17.92
CA ALA A 531 -30.70 -21.93 -18.50
C ALA A 531 -30.29 -21.98 -19.98
N LEU A 532 -30.56 -20.92 -20.76
CA LEU A 532 -30.12 -20.83 -22.15
C LEU A 532 -28.61 -20.57 -22.28
N ASN A 533 -28.00 -19.83 -21.35
CA ASN A 533 -26.55 -19.65 -21.30
C ASN A 533 -25.84 -20.95 -20.92
N GLU A 534 -26.35 -21.69 -19.93
CA GLU A 534 -25.83 -23.01 -19.53
C GLU A 534 -25.84 -23.99 -20.72
N GLN A 535 -26.94 -24.05 -21.48
CA GLN A 535 -27.02 -24.83 -22.72
C GLN A 535 -26.06 -24.35 -23.82
N ALA A 536 -25.77 -23.04 -23.90
CA ALA A 536 -24.84 -22.49 -24.89
C ALA A 536 -23.37 -22.83 -24.55
N ASP A 537 -23.00 -22.82 -23.27
CA ASP A 537 -21.67 -23.24 -22.81
C ASP A 537 -21.49 -24.76 -22.91
N ASP A 538 -22.50 -25.58 -22.58
CA ASP A 538 -22.50 -27.04 -22.82
C ASP A 538 -22.25 -27.36 -24.31
N LEU A 539 -22.98 -26.71 -25.23
CA LEU A 539 -22.81 -26.89 -26.68
C LEU A 539 -21.44 -26.41 -27.17
N ARG A 540 -20.90 -25.34 -26.57
CA ARG A 540 -19.57 -24.83 -26.88
C ARG A 540 -18.48 -25.82 -26.47
N ASP A 541 -18.54 -26.35 -25.25
CA ASP A 541 -17.53 -27.29 -24.76
C ASP A 541 -17.61 -28.64 -25.48
N ALA A 542 -18.82 -29.10 -25.83
CA ALA A 542 -19.00 -30.24 -26.74
C ALA A 542 -18.34 -30.01 -28.11
N ALA A 543 -18.58 -28.86 -28.74
CA ALA A 543 -17.98 -28.51 -30.03
C ALA A 543 -16.45 -28.33 -29.95
N GLN A 544 -15.93 -27.80 -28.83
CA GLN A 544 -14.48 -27.67 -28.60
C GLN A 544 -13.83 -29.05 -28.43
N GLN A 545 -14.50 -29.98 -27.73
CA GLN A 545 -14.03 -31.36 -27.57
C GLN A 545 -14.08 -32.14 -28.89
N GLU A 546 -15.14 -31.98 -29.69
CA GLU A 546 -15.22 -32.57 -31.04
C GLU A 546 -14.11 -32.03 -31.94
N ALA A 547 -13.85 -30.72 -31.92
CA ALA A 547 -12.76 -30.10 -32.66
C ALA A 547 -11.37 -30.62 -32.22
N LEU A 548 -11.15 -30.93 -30.94
CA LEU A 548 -9.92 -31.55 -30.47
C LEU A 548 -9.75 -32.98 -31.00
N VAL A 549 -10.82 -33.79 -31.00
CA VAL A 549 -10.82 -35.15 -31.58
C VAL A 549 -10.55 -35.09 -33.09
N ALA A 550 -11.28 -34.24 -33.83
CA ALA A 550 -11.12 -34.09 -35.27
C ALA A 550 -9.71 -33.61 -35.67
N ASN A 551 -9.10 -32.69 -34.92
CA ASN A 551 -7.70 -32.29 -35.12
C ASN A 551 -6.72 -33.43 -34.83
N GLY A 552 -7.00 -34.28 -33.82
CA GLY A 552 -6.22 -35.48 -33.53
C GLY A 552 -6.26 -36.50 -34.68
N GLU A 553 -7.43 -36.73 -35.26
CA GLU A 553 -7.60 -37.59 -36.44
C GLU A 553 -6.96 -36.99 -37.70
N ALA A 554 -7.11 -35.68 -37.95
CA ALA A 554 -6.45 -34.99 -39.04
C ALA A 554 -4.92 -35.13 -38.96
N ALA A 555 -4.33 -34.86 -37.79
CA ALA A 555 -2.89 -35.02 -37.56
C ALA A 555 -2.42 -36.48 -37.69
N ARG A 556 -3.29 -37.48 -37.46
CA ARG A 556 -2.98 -38.88 -37.78
C ARG A 556 -3.01 -39.11 -39.30
N LEU A 557 -4.06 -38.68 -39.99
CA LEU A 557 -4.19 -38.81 -41.44
C LEU A 557 -3.05 -38.10 -42.19
N GLU A 558 -2.55 -36.98 -41.70
CA GLU A 558 -1.36 -36.31 -42.26
C GLU A 558 -0.09 -37.17 -42.14
N ARG A 559 0.12 -37.87 -41.01
CA ARG A 559 1.23 -38.82 -40.86
C ARG A 559 1.08 -40.02 -41.78
N ASP A 560 -0.12 -40.61 -41.84
CA ASP A 560 -0.43 -41.75 -42.69
C ASP A 560 -0.24 -41.39 -44.18
N LEU A 561 -0.65 -40.18 -44.60
CA LEU A 561 -0.44 -39.63 -45.94
C LEU A 561 1.05 -39.32 -46.20
N ALA A 562 1.78 -38.73 -45.26
CA ALA A 562 3.23 -38.49 -45.41
C ALA A 562 4.02 -39.80 -45.55
N HIS A 563 3.64 -40.84 -44.80
CA HIS A 563 4.22 -42.18 -44.92
C HIS A 563 3.91 -42.79 -46.29
N ALA A 564 2.63 -42.78 -46.72
CA ALA A 564 2.22 -43.27 -48.04
C ALA A 564 2.91 -42.53 -49.19
N ARG A 565 3.09 -41.20 -49.07
CA ARG A 565 3.79 -40.36 -50.05
C ARG A 565 5.29 -40.70 -50.13
N THR A 566 5.90 -41.03 -49.00
CA THR A 566 7.30 -41.50 -48.93
C THR A 566 7.45 -42.88 -49.58
N ALA A 567 6.55 -43.82 -49.29
CA ALA A 567 6.51 -45.14 -49.92
C ALA A 567 6.25 -45.06 -51.44
N ALA A 568 5.36 -44.16 -51.88
CA ALA A 568 5.10 -43.92 -53.29
C ALA A 568 6.33 -43.35 -54.04
N LEU A 569 7.10 -42.46 -53.41
CA LEU A 569 8.36 -41.96 -53.98
C LEU A 569 9.41 -43.07 -54.10
N ALA A 570 9.58 -43.91 -53.07
CA ALA A 570 10.52 -45.03 -53.10
C ALA A 570 10.15 -46.05 -54.21
N ASN A 571 8.88 -46.44 -54.30
CA ASN A 571 8.38 -47.33 -55.36
C ASN A 571 8.51 -46.69 -56.75
N GLY A 572 8.22 -45.39 -56.90
CA GLY A 572 8.39 -44.65 -58.14
C GLY A 572 9.85 -44.59 -58.62
N MET A 573 10.81 -44.45 -57.70
CA MET A 573 12.24 -44.55 -58.03
C MET A 573 12.63 -45.95 -58.51
N GLY A 574 12.12 -47.01 -57.86
CA GLY A 574 12.34 -48.40 -58.28
C GLY A 574 11.77 -48.72 -59.66
N VAL A 575 10.56 -48.22 -59.97
CA VAL A 575 9.97 -48.35 -61.32
C VAL A 575 10.79 -47.57 -62.35
N LYS A 576 11.28 -46.38 -62.01
CA LYS A 576 12.08 -45.55 -62.93
C LYS A 576 13.45 -46.16 -63.25
N SER A 577 14.15 -46.77 -62.29
CA SER A 577 15.40 -47.47 -62.58
C SER A 577 15.17 -48.74 -63.42
N ARG A 578 14.10 -49.50 -63.15
CA ARG A 578 13.71 -50.68 -63.93
C ARG A 578 13.32 -50.32 -65.37
N LEU A 579 12.69 -49.16 -65.58
CA LEU A 579 12.42 -48.63 -66.93
C LEU A 579 13.73 -48.29 -67.67
N GLN A 580 14.70 -47.67 -67.01
CA GLN A 580 16.00 -47.33 -67.62
C GLN A 580 16.83 -48.57 -67.98
N ALA A 581 16.80 -49.62 -67.16
CA ALA A 581 17.41 -50.90 -67.50
C ALA A 581 16.77 -51.51 -68.76
N LEU A 582 15.43 -51.61 -68.79
CA LEU A 582 14.70 -52.17 -69.93
C LEU A 582 14.88 -51.36 -71.23
N GLN A 583 15.11 -50.04 -71.13
CA GLN A 583 15.48 -49.19 -72.27
C GLN A 583 16.91 -49.44 -72.78
N PHE A 584 17.84 -49.88 -71.93
CA PHE A 584 19.16 -50.34 -72.34
C PHE A 584 19.07 -51.70 -73.06
N ASP A 585 18.40 -52.67 -72.45
CA ASP A 585 18.19 -54.02 -73.02
C ASP A 585 17.55 -53.95 -74.42
N TYR A 586 16.55 -53.06 -74.59
CA TYR A 586 15.87 -52.85 -75.87
C TYR A 586 16.78 -52.24 -76.94
N ARG A 587 17.69 -51.32 -76.57
CA ARG A 587 18.68 -50.76 -77.51
C ARG A 587 19.70 -51.81 -77.94
N GLU A 588 20.16 -52.64 -77.01
CA GLU A 588 21.09 -53.73 -77.31
C GLU A 588 20.46 -54.75 -78.27
N GLN A 589 19.16 -55.07 -78.10
CA GLN A 589 18.43 -55.93 -79.03
C GLN A 589 18.22 -55.29 -80.41
N ILE A 590 17.99 -53.98 -80.51
CA ILE A 590 17.97 -53.27 -81.80
C ILE A 590 19.33 -53.40 -82.52
N GLU A 591 20.45 -53.22 -81.81
CA GLU A 591 21.79 -53.37 -82.41
C GLU A 591 22.04 -54.81 -82.89
N LYS A 592 21.68 -55.82 -82.09
CA LYS A 592 21.75 -57.24 -82.45
C LYS A 592 20.92 -57.56 -83.70
N VAL A 593 19.67 -57.08 -83.77
CA VAL A 593 18.82 -57.24 -84.95
C VAL A 593 19.39 -56.51 -86.17
N SER A 594 20.01 -55.34 -85.99
CA SER A 594 20.67 -54.62 -87.09
C SER A 594 21.85 -55.41 -87.67
N ARG A 595 22.71 -55.99 -86.81
CA ARG A 595 23.82 -56.86 -87.26
C ARG A 595 23.32 -58.09 -88.02
N LEU A 596 22.33 -58.81 -87.48
CA LEU A 596 21.74 -59.97 -88.15
C LEU A 596 21.10 -59.59 -89.51
N LYS A 597 20.52 -58.39 -89.62
CA LYS A 597 19.99 -57.86 -90.88
C LYS A 597 21.10 -57.53 -91.88
N GLU A 598 22.22 -56.99 -91.44
CA GLU A 598 23.39 -56.78 -92.30
C GLU A 598 24.02 -58.10 -92.77
N GLU A 599 24.16 -59.10 -91.88
CA GLU A 599 24.70 -60.42 -92.23
C GLU A 599 23.79 -61.14 -93.23
N THR A 600 22.46 -61.13 -93.02
CA THR A 600 21.51 -61.75 -93.96
C THR A 600 21.46 -61.02 -95.30
N VAL A 601 21.51 -59.69 -95.34
CA VAL A 601 21.66 -58.94 -96.61
C VAL A 601 22.97 -59.30 -97.32
N ARG A 602 24.08 -59.43 -96.59
CA ARG A 602 25.40 -59.82 -97.14
C ARG A 602 25.39 -61.25 -97.69
N ALA A 603 24.68 -62.17 -97.04
CA ALA A 603 24.45 -63.52 -97.53
C ALA A 603 23.54 -63.57 -98.78
N ILE A 604 22.48 -62.74 -98.83
CA ILE A 604 21.61 -62.62 -100.02
C ILE A 604 22.40 -62.06 -101.21
N ILE A 605 23.26 -61.06 -101.00
CA ILE A 605 24.15 -60.51 -102.05
C ILE A 605 25.11 -61.59 -102.55
N LYS A 606 25.72 -62.39 -101.65
CA LYS A 606 26.57 -63.52 -102.04
C LYS A 606 25.80 -64.55 -102.88
N ASN A 607 24.68 -65.06 -102.37
CA ASN A 607 23.91 -66.10 -103.07
C ASN A 607 23.34 -65.61 -104.41
N SER A 608 22.93 -64.34 -104.52
CA SER A 608 22.47 -63.76 -105.78
C SER A 608 23.60 -63.54 -106.80
N HIS A 609 24.83 -63.29 -106.34
CA HIS A 609 26.02 -63.30 -107.21
C HIS A 609 26.35 -64.70 -107.71
N GLU A 610 26.29 -65.72 -106.85
CA GLU A 610 26.47 -67.14 -107.23
C GLU A 610 25.38 -67.61 -108.22
N ILE A 611 24.12 -67.20 -108.01
CA ILE A 611 23.02 -67.45 -108.95
C ILE A 611 23.21 -66.69 -110.27
N ALA A 612 23.79 -65.48 -110.27
CA ALA A 612 24.08 -64.74 -111.48
C ALA A 612 25.18 -65.42 -112.32
N ILE A 613 26.24 -65.92 -111.68
CA ILE A 613 27.29 -66.73 -112.32
C ILE A 613 26.68 -68.00 -112.91
N PHE A 614 25.91 -68.76 -112.12
CA PHE A 614 25.22 -69.96 -112.59
C PHE A 614 24.25 -69.67 -113.75
N LYS A 615 23.55 -68.53 -113.73
CA LYS A 615 22.69 -68.12 -114.84
C LYS A 615 23.48 -67.82 -116.11
N ASP A 616 24.62 -67.13 -116.05
CA ASP A 616 25.41 -66.86 -117.26
C ASP A 616 26.08 -68.14 -117.78
N GLU A 617 26.52 -69.03 -116.90
CA GLU A 617 27.02 -70.38 -117.22
C GLU A 617 25.94 -71.22 -117.94
N VAL A 618 24.72 -71.27 -117.40
CA VAL A 618 23.57 -71.93 -118.06
C VAL A 618 23.16 -71.20 -119.34
N SER A 619 23.27 -69.87 -119.41
CA SER A 619 22.97 -69.10 -120.63
C SER A 619 24.06 -69.25 -121.70
N ARG A 620 25.30 -69.59 -121.31
CA ARG A 620 26.39 -69.99 -122.19
C ARG A 620 26.10 -71.38 -122.75
N HIS A 621 25.83 -72.36 -121.89
CA HIS A 621 25.45 -73.71 -122.31
C HIS A 621 24.15 -73.78 -123.13
N LEU A 622 23.15 -72.94 -122.85
CA LEU A 622 21.92 -72.86 -123.67
C LEU A 622 22.15 -72.16 -125.02
N ARG A 623 23.16 -71.30 -125.16
CA ARG A 623 23.60 -70.80 -126.48
C ARG A 623 24.29 -71.94 -127.25
N GLU A 624 25.28 -72.59 -126.63
CA GLU A 624 25.96 -73.78 -127.21
C GLU A 624 24.97 -74.86 -127.67
N LEU A 625 23.87 -75.09 -126.94
CA LEU A 625 22.88 -76.12 -127.26
C LEU A 625 21.76 -75.63 -128.21
N ARG A 626 21.38 -74.34 -128.20
CA ARG A 626 20.54 -73.77 -129.28
C ARG A 626 21.28 -73.81 -130.61
N ASP A 627 22.54 -73.42 -130.62
CA ASP A 627 23.37 -73.37 -131.83
C ASP A 627 23.64 -74.81 -132.38
N PHE A 628 23.49 -75.83 -131.53
CA PHE A 628 23.41 -77.25 -131.92
C PHE A 628 22.02 -77.64 -132.47
N ALA A 629 20.92 -77.16 -131.86
CA ALA A 629 19.55 -77.43 -132.28
C ALA A 629 19.10 -76.68 -133.56
N GLU A 630 19.80 -75.59 -133.93
CA GLU A 630 19.66 -74.89 -135.22
C GLU A 630 20.60 -75.49 -136.30
N GLY A 631 21.30 -76.60 -136.00
CA GLY A 631 22.38 -77.16 -136.84
C GLY A 631 22.35 -78.68 -137.05
N GLY A 632 21.23 -79.37 -136.78
CA GLY A 632 21.10 -80.84 -136.91
C GLY A 632 19.73 -81.30 -137.41
#